data_AF-A0A976JHT4-F1
#
_entry.id   AF-A0A976JHT4-F1
#
_cell.length_a   1.000
_cell.length_b   1.000
_cell.length_c   1.000
_cell.angle_alpha   90.00
_cell.angle_beta   90.00
_cell.angle_gamma   90.00
#
_symmetry.space_group_name_H-M   'P 1'
#
loop_
_entity.id
_entity.type
_entity.pdbx_description
1 polymer ?
#
loop_
_entity_poly.entity_id
_entity_poly.type
_entity_poly.pdbx_seq_one_letter_code
_entity_poly.pdbx_strand_id
1 'polypeptide(L)'
;MTLMKKFIGAIGPNKTKKHHDSNPFIPFFTRLEGDTNFPFLLAIRALEELETTVESDQQLIEYLLEDIMFASIYATFYEHLFVCIQENQHLAVELIDKFSEGGQEREMLIASQTHHHLQYIMNRGNCEGCEACDNHGDVEELIEPWEAGDIQFFIKLYLGMQSIQFAMEQLLYDILPHRADLYDDLTTDNILEFRQFVVDFSDKKLDVV
;
A
#
# COMPACT_ATOMS: atom_id res chain seq x y z
N MET A 1 -17.30 -19.36 -9.92
CA MET A 1 -16.47 -20.42 -9.31
C MET A 1 -15.20 -19.73 -8.88
N THR A 2 -15.18 -19.23 -7.64
CA THR A 2 -14.26 -18.16 -7.17
C THR A 2 -12.79 -18.61 -7.23
N LEU A 3 -11.90 -17.72 -7.69
CA LEU A 3 -10.45 -17.92 -7.84
C LEU A 3 -9.75 -18.48 -6.58
N MET A 4 -10.41 -18.32 -5.43
CA MET A 4 -10.01 -18.72 -4.08
C MET A 4 -9.52 -20.17 -3.90
N LYS A 5 -9.95 -21.15 -4.72
CA LYS A 5 -9.52 -22.55 -4.50
C LYS A 5 -8.04 -22.83 -4.81
N LYS A 6 -7.28 -21.84 -5.29
CA LYS A 6 -5.83 -21.99 -5.46
C LYS A 6 -5.02 -21.52 -4.25
N PHE A 7 -5.45 -20.51 -3.48
CA PHE A 7 -4.54 -19.68 -2.67
C PHE A 7 -4.28 -20.07 -1.21
N ILE A 8 -4.68 -21.25 -0.73
CA ILE A 8 -4.48 -21.63 0.69
C ILE A 8 -3.63 -22.90 0.83
N GLY A 9 -2.31 -22.70 0.86
CA GLY A 9 -1.31 -23.68 1.32
C GLY A 9 -0.71 -23.26 2.66
N ALA A 10 -0.67 -24.20 3.62
CA ALA A 10 -0.34 -23.97 5.03
C ALA A 10 0.98 -23.21 5.29
N ILE A 11 0.89 -22.19 6.14
CA ILE A 11 1.99 -21.34 6.63
C ILE A 11 2.88 -22.16 7.57
N GLY A 12 4.15 -22.35 7.19
CA GLY A 12 5.21 -22.84 8.07
C GLY A 12 6.27 -21.75 8.30
N PRO A 13 6.90 -21.66 9.48
CA PRO A 13 7.81 -20.56 9.79
C PRO A 13 9.13 -20.72 9.03
N ASN A 14 9.47 -19.73 8.20
CA ASN A 14 10.73 -19.73 7.45
C ASN A 14 11.80 -18.93 8.21
N LYS A 15 12.96 -19.55 8.47
CA LYS A 15 14.06 -18.96 9.25
C LYS A 15 14.92 -18.06 8.36
N THR A 16 14.96 -16.75 8.64
CA THR A 16 15.84 -15.79 7.94
C THR A 16 17.22 -15.66 8.62
N LYS A 17 18.27 -15.53 7.81
CA LYS A 17 19.68 -15.33 8.21
C LYS A 17 19.94 -13.85 8.53
N LYS A 18 20.81 -13.59 9.52
CA LYS A 18 21.25 -12.25 9.98
C LYS A 18 22.13 -11.51 8.95
N HIS A 19 21.86 -10.22 8.74
CA HIS A 19 22.79 -9.19 8.28
C HIS A 19 22.60 -7.93 9.16
N HIS A 20 23.69 -7.26 9.54
CA HIS A 20 23.66 -6.06 10.38
C HIS A 20 23.91 -4.83 9.49
N ASP A 21 22.79 -4.25 9.07
CA ASP A 21 22.43 -2.86 8.69
C ASP A 21 21.03 -2.96 8.09
N SER A 22 20.16 -3.68 8.80
CA SER A 22 18.84 -4.07 8.31
C SER A 22 17.85 -3.00 8.69
N ASN A 23 17.10 -2.49 7.72
CA ASN A 23 15.93 -1.67 7.91
C ASN A 23 15.12 -2.14 9.15
N PRO A 24 14.93 -1.28 10.16
CA PRO A 24 14.37 -1.70 11.43
C PRO A 24 12.88 -2.03 11.34
N PHE A 25 12.19 -1.58 10.29
CA PHE A 25 10.76 -1.82 10.06
C PHE A 25 10.48 -3.25 9.59
N ILE A 26 11.42 -3.88 8.87
CA ILE A 26 11.29 -5.25 8.37
C ILE A 26 11.07 -6.27 9.50
N PRO A 27 11.86 -6.27 10.60
CA PRO A 27 11.58 -7.10 11.77
C PRO A 27 10.19 -6.89 12.40
N PHE A 28 9.58 -5.70 12.31
CA PHE A 28 8.22 -5.50 12.84
C PHE A 28 7.20 -6.19 11.95
N PHE A 29 7.24 -5.93 10.66
CA PHE A 29 6.34 -6.57 9.70
C PHE A 29 6.41 -8.09 9.78
N THR A 30 7.62 -8.66 9.80
CA THR A 30 7.80 -10.11 9.88
C THR A 30 7.34 -10.72 11.20
N ARG A 31 7.37 -9.98 12.31
CA ARG A 31 6.83 -10.45 13.60
C ARG A 31 5.31 -10.54 13.62
N LEU A 32 4.63 -9.80 12.76
CA LEU A 32 3.18 -9.85 12.61
C LEU A 32 2.73 -11.07 11.78
N GLU A 33 3.65 -11.79 11.13
CA GLU A 33 3.29 -12.99 10.37
C GLU A 33 2.67 -14.04 11.29
N GLY A 34 1.42 -14.41 10.99
CA GLY A 34 0.60 -15.31 11.80
C GLY A 34 -0.41 -14.60 12.71
N ASP A 35 -0.34 -13.28 12.83
CA ASP A 35 -1.40 -12.48 13.46
C ASP A 35 -2.62 -12.36 12.52
N THR A 36 -3.81 -12.29 13.10
CA THR A 36 -5.05 -12.00 12.38
C THR A 36 -5.08 -10.61 11.73
N ASN A 37 -4.28 -9.67 12.25
CA ASN A 37 -4.14 -8.31 11.74
C ASN A 37 -2.87 -8.14 10.90
N PHE A 38 -2.23 -9.23 10.47
CA PHE A 38 -1.06 -9.14 9.60
C PHE A 38 -1.41 -8.36 8.31
N PRO A 39 -0.64 -7.31 7.91
CA PRO A 39 -1.01 -6.44 6.78
C PRO A 39 -1.37 -7.17 5.48
N PHE A 40 -0.61 -8.21 5.11
CA PHE A 40 -0.92 -9.00 3.92
C PHE A 40 -2.23 -9.80 4.06
N LEU A 41 -2.55 -10.29 5.25
CA LEU A 41 -3.82 -10.97 5.51
C LEU A 41 -5.00 -10.00 5.49
N LEU A 42 -4.81 -8.77 5.97
CA LEU A 42 -5.82 -7.71 5.86
C LEU A 42 -6.07 -7.35 4.40
N ALA A 43 -5.03 -7.23 3.58
CA ALA A 43 -5.15 -7.00 2.14
C ALA A 43 -5.92 -8.12 1.42
N ILE A 44 -5.67 -9.38 1.78
CA ILE A 44 -6.44 -10.53 1.25
C ILE A 44 -7.92 -10.41 1.63
N ARG A 45 -8.25 -10.09 2.89
CA ARG A 45 -9.64 -9.94 3.32
C ARG A 45 -10.33 -8.78 2.61
N ALA A 46 -9.64 -7.65 2.43
CA ALA A 46 -10.17 -6.52 1.69
C ALA A 46 -10.49 -6.91 0.23
N LEU A 47 -9.61 -7.68 -0.42
CA LEU A 47 -9.87 -8.23 -1.75
C LEU A 47 -11.08 -9.17 -1.75
N GLU A 48 -11.16 -10.10 -0.79
CA GLU A 48 -12.28 -11.04 -0.66
C GLU A 48 -13.62 -10.30 -0.49
N GLU A 49 -13.64 -9.26 0.34
CA GLU A 49 -14.81 -8.40 0.52
C GLU A 49 -15.18 -7.70 -0.79
N LEU A 50 -14.21 -7.09 -1.47
CA LEU A 50 -14.42 -6.43 -2.76
C LEU A 50 -15.01 -7.38 -3.81
N GLU A 51 -14.45 -8.60 -3.94
CA GLU A 51 -14.95 -9.64 -4.85
C GLU A 51 -16.42 -10.01 -4.58
N THR A 52 -16.91 -9.87 -3.34
CA THR A 52 -18.33 -10.14 -3.02
C THR A 52 -19.29 -9.02 -3.42
N THR A 53 -18.78 -7.81 -3.67
CA THR A 53 -19.58 -6.62 -3.96
C THR A 53 -19.74 -6.33 -5.45
N VAL A 54 -18.95 -6.99 -6.29
CA VAL A 54 -18.89 -6.75 -7.74
C VAL A 54 -19.70 -7.78 -8.53
N GLU A 55 -20.29 -7.34 -9.64
CA GLU A 55 -21.13 -8.17 -10.51
C GLU A 55 -20.36 -8.73 -11.72
N SER A 56 -19.18 -8.19 -12.03
CA SER A 56 -18.37 -8.58 -13.19
C SER A 56 -16.88 -8.34 -13.00
N ASP A 57 -16.06 -9.04 -13.78
CA ASP A 57 -14.61 -8.88 -13.82
C ASP A 57 -14.20 -7.44 -14.21
N GLN A 58 -14.95 -6.79 -15.10
CA GLN A 58 -14.69 -5.41 -15.50
C GLN A 58 -14.85 -4.44 -14.33
N GLN A 59 -15.95 -4.58 -13.58
CA GLN A 59 -16.19 -3.77 -12.38
C GLN A 59 -15.14 -4.04 -11.30
N LEU A 60 -14.69 -5.30 -11.17
CA LEU A 60 -13.61 -5.65 -10.27
C LEU A 60 -12.31 -4.94 -10.65
N ILE A 61 -11.89 -4.99 -11.92
CA ILE A 61 -10.67 -4.29 -12.36
C ILE A 61 -10.77 -2.77 -12.14
N GLU A 62 -11.94 -2.16 -12.39
CA GLU A 62 -12.18 -0.74 -12.14
C GLU A 62 -11.97 -0.37 -10.67
N TYR A 63 -12.56 -1.13 -9.75
CA TYR A 63 -12.39 -0.90 -8.31
C TYR A 63 -10.98 -1.21 -7.83
N LEU A 64 -10.33 -2.26 -8.34
CA LEU A 64 -8.94 -2.55 -8.01
C LEU A 64 -8.04 -1.39 -8.43
N LEU A 65 -8.23 -0.86 -9.64
CA LEU A 65 -7.45 0.28 -10.14
C LEU A 65 -7.66 1.52 -9.26
N GLU A 66 -8.90 1.84 -8.89
CA GLU A 66 -9.21 2.96 -8.00
C GLU A 66 -8.52 2.82 -6.63
N ASP A 67 -8.63 1.65 -6.00
CA ASP A 67 -8.04 1.40 -4.69
C ASP A 67 -6.50 1.38 -4.73
N ILE A 68 -5.90 0.89 -5.83
CA ILE A 68 -4.45 0.94 -6.04
C ILE A 68 -3.97 2.39 -6.05
N MET A 69 -4.64 3.26 -6.80
CA MET A 69 -4.31 4.69 -6.88
C MET A 69 -4.52 5.39 -5.52
N PHE A 70 -5.64 5.09 -4.86
CA PHE A 70 -5.94 5.65 -3.56
C PHE A 70 -4.85 5.28 -2.53
N ALA A 71 -4.52 4.00 -2.43
CA ALA A 71 -3.49 3.50 -1.52
C ALA A 71 -2.10 4.06 -1.85
N SER A 72 -1.75 4.20 -3.13
CA SER A 72 -0.44 4.76 -3.53
C SER A 72 -0.28 6.21 -3.14
N ILE A 73 -1.32 7.02 -3.35
CA ILE A 73 -1.29 8.43 -2.96
C ILE A 73 -1.30 8.55 -1.43
N TYR A 74 -2.08 7.72 -0.73
CA TYR A 74 -2.08 7.69 0.73
C TYR A 74 -0.70 7.34 1.31
N ALA A 75 0.03 6.39 0.69
CA ALA A 75 1.40 6.05 1.08
C ALA A 75 2.34 7.27 1.07
N THR A 76 2.20 8.17 0.09
CA THR A 76 2.97 9.42 0.03
C THR A 76 2.71 10.33 1.23
N PHE A 77 1.48 10.35 1.78
CA PHE A 77 1.17 11.10 3.00
C PHE A 77 1.84 10.50 4.23
N TYR A 78 1.89 9.16 4.34
CA TYR A 78 2.64 8.51 5.42
C TYR A 78 4.13 8.83 5.34
N GLU A 79 4.71 8.78 4.14
CA GLU A 79 6.12 9.10 3.92
C GLU A 79 6.47 10.52 4.38
N HIS A 80 5.67 11.51 3.95
CA HIS A 80 5.86 12.89 4.40
C HIS A 80 5.72 13.04 5.91
N LEU A 81 4.75 12.36 6.52
CA LEU A 81 4.59 12.37 7.98
C LEU A 81 5.80 11.75 8.68
N PHE A 82 6.30 10.61 8.21
CA PHE A 82 7.44 9.92 8.80
C PHE A 82 8.70 10.77 8.75
N VAL A 83 8.99 11.38 7.60
CA VAL A 83 10.10 12.34 7.47
C VAL A 83 9.89 13.54 8.40
N CYS A 84 8.68 14.07 8.49
CA CYS A 84 8.39 15.19 9.40
C CYS A 84 8.61 14.82 10.88
N ILE A 85 8.23 13.61 11.30
CA ILE A 85 8.50 13.08 12.63
C ILE A 85 10.00 12.94 12.85
N GLN A 86 10.73 12.41 11.88
CA GLN A 86 12.19 12.25 11.93
C GLN A 86 12.91 13.59 12.17
N GLU A 87 12.48 14.64 11.46
CA GLU A 87 13.03 16.00 11.59
C GLU A 87 12.58 16.71 12.88
N ASN A 88 11.41 16.35 13.43
CA ASN A 88 10.76 17.04 14.55
C ASN A 88 10.33 16.08 15.67
N GLN A 89 11.23 15.19 16.08
CA GLN A 89 10.96 14.07 17.00
C GLN A 89 10.24 14.46 18.30
N HIS A 90 10.55 15.64 18.83
CA HIS A 90 9.92 16.18 20.04
C HIS A 90 8.42 16.49 19.89
N LEU A 91 7.92 16.58 18.65
CA LEU A 91 6.51 16.81 18.31
C LEU A 91 5.83 15.54 17.78
N ALA A 92 6.48 14.38 17.80
CA ALA A 92 5.98 13.17 17.14
C ALA A 92 4.52 12.84 17.47
N VAL A 93 4.14 12.84 18.76
CA VAL A 93 2.76 12.56 19.18
C VAL A 93 1.78 13.61 18.64
N GLU A 94 2.13 14.90 18.70
CA GLU A 94 1.29 15.97 18.16
C GLU A 94 1.13 15.86 16.63
N LEU A 95 2.19 15.46 15.92
CA LEU A 95 2.15 15.25 14.48
C LEU A 95 1.24 14.07 14.10
N ILE A 96 1.29 12.97 14.87
CA ILE A 96 0.40 11.81 14.70
C ILE A 96 -1.06 12.21 14.95
N ASP A 97 -1.32 12.94 16.04
CA ASP A 97 -2.67 13.41 16.39
C ASP A 97 -3.24 14.33 15.29
N LYS A 98 -2.45 15.32 14.84
CA LYS A 98 -2.83 16.22 13.74
C LYS A 98 -3.06 15.48 12.43
N PHE A 99 -2.24 14.47 12.14
CA PHE A 99 -2.44 13.64 10.96
C PHE A 99 -3.76 12.88 11.03
N SER A 100 -4.15 12.39 12.21
CA SER A 100 -5.46 11.75 12.43
C SER A 100 -6.61 12.75 12.28
N GLU A 101 -6.49 13.96 12.82
CA GLU A 101 -7.53 15.02 12.74
C GLU A 101 -7.77 15.47 11.28
N GLY A 102 -6.70 15.58 10.48
CA GLY A 102 -6.76 15.96 9.07
C GLY A 102 -7.26 14.86 8.11
N GLY A 103 -7.77 13.74 8.62
CA GLY A 103 -8.14 12.57 7.82
C GLY A 103 -9.13 12.88 6.71
N GLN A 104 -10.23 13.59 7.01
CA GLN A 104 -11.28 13.89 6.03
C GLN A 104 -10.78 14.76 4.88
N GLU A 105 -10.03 15.83 5.18
CA GLU A 105 -9.49 16.73 4.13
C GLU A 105 -8.47 15.99 3.27
N ARG A 106 -7.62 15.15 3.88
CA ARG A 106 -6.67 14.30 3.16
C ARG A 106 -7.38 13.32 2.24
N GLU A 107 -8.41 12.63 2.70
CA GLU A 107 -9.19 11.69 1.88
C GLU A 107 -9.85 12.38 0.69
N MET A 108 -10.39 13.59 0.85
CA MET A 108 -10.95 14.36 -0.26
C MET A 108 -9.89 14.72 -1.31
N LEU A 109 -8.69 15.12 -0.86
CA LEU A 109 -7.57 15.42 -1.75
C LEU A 109 -7.11 14.15 -2.49
N ILE A 110 -6.98 13.03 -1.78
CA ILE A 110 -6.60 11.75 -2.38
C ILE A 110 -7.64 11.32 -3.42
N ALA A 111 -8.93 11.35 -3.09
CA ALA A 111 -10.00 10.98 -4.02
C ALA A 111 -9.98 11.84 -5.30
N SER A 112 -9.70 13.15 -5.18
CA SER A 112 -9.55 14.02 -6.34
C SER A 112 -8.35 13.64 -7.22
N GLN A 113 -7.20 13.32 -6.61
CA GLN A 113 -6.00 12.92 -7.34
C GLN A 113 -6.17 11.53 -7.97
N THR A 114 -6.75 10.59 -7.24
CA THR A 114 -7.16 9.27 -7.74
C THR A 114 -8.03 9.42 -8.98
N HIS A 115 -9.05 10.28 -8.93
CA HIS A 115 -9.92 10.52 -10.09
C HIS A 115 -9.13 11.00 -11.32
N HIS A 116 -8.19 11.92 -11.16
CA HIS A 116 -7.36 12.41 -12.27
C HIS A 116 -6.50 11.29 -12.89
N HIS A 117 -5.86 10.46 -12.06
CA HIS A 117 -5.06 9.32 -12.54
C HIS A 117 -5.93 8.25 -13.21
N LEU A 118 -7.10 7.95 -12.65
CA LEU A 118 -8.06 7.03 -13.27
C LEU A 118 -8.47 7.51 -14.66
N GLN A 119 -8.84 8.78 -14.79
CA GLN A 119 -9.22 9.34 -16.10
C GLN A 119 -8.06 9.26 -17.10
N TYR A 120 -6.82 9.51 -16.68
CA TYR A 120 -5.65 9.37 -17.54
C TYR A 120 -5.48 7.93 -18.06
N ILE A 121 -5.55 6.93 -17.18
CA ILE A 121 -5.39 5.51 -17.55
C ILE A 121 -6.55 5.05 -18.44
N MET A 122 -7.79 5.34 -18.04
CA MET A 122 -8.99 4.96 -18.79
C MET A 122 -9.05 5.61 -20.18
N ASN A 123 -8.49 6.80 -20.33
CA ASN A 123 -8.35 7.50 -21.61
C ASN A 123 -7.02 7.21 -22.32
N ARG A 124 -6.32 6.13 -21.97
CA ARG A 124 -5.13 5.62 -22.66
C ARG A 124 -3.99 6.63 -22.73
N GLY A 125 -3.78 7.33 -21.62
CA GLY A 125 -2.75 8.35 -21.49
C GLY A 125 -3.13 9.73 -22.04
N ASN A 126 -4.38 9.94 -22.44
CA ASN A 126 -4.85 11.26 -22.84
C ASN A 126 -5.41 12.06 -21.64
N CYS A 127 -4.96 13.30 -21.47
CA CYS A 127 -5.30 14.15 -20.32
C CYS A 127 -5.50 15.63 -20.67
N GLU A 128 -6.17 15.93 -21.79
CA GLU A 128 -6.49 17.32 -22.15
C GLU A 128 -7.17 18.08 -21.00
N GLY A 129 -6.48 19.09 -20.47
CA GLY A 129 -6.99 19.95 -19.39
C GLY A 129 -6.85 19.38 -17.97
N CYS A 130 -6.06 18.33 -17.75
CA CYS A 130 -5.85 17.75 -16.43
C CYS A 130 -4.96 18.64 -15.54
N GLU A 131 -5.33 18.76 -14.26
CA GLU A 131 -4.58 19.50 -13.24
C GLU A 131 -3.40 18.70 -12.64
N ALA A 132 -3.27 17.41 -12.98
CA ALA A 132 -2.27 16.48 -12.44
C ALA A 132 -1.27 15.97 -13.50
N CYS A 133 -1.12 16.66 -14.64
CA CYS A 133 -0.31 16.22 -15.78
C CYS A 133 1.13 15.83 -15.42
N ASP A 134 1.77 16.54 -14.49
CA ASP A 134 3.18 16.32 -14.15
C ASP A 134 3.43 14.97 -13.45
N ASN A 135 2.39 14.37 -12.88
CA ASN A 135 2.48 13.13 -12.10
C ASN A 135 1.98 11.89 -12.88
N HIS A 136 1.57 12.03 -14.15
CA HIS A 136 1.08 10.90 -14.93
C HIS A 136 2.16 9.86 -15.29
N GLY A 137 3.43 10.27 -15.29
CA GLY A 137 4.55 9.35 -15.49
C GLY A 137 4.60 8.25 -14.42
N ASP A 138 4.02 8.49 -13.24
CA ASP A 138 3.99 7.51 -12.15
C ASP A 138 3.01 6.36 -12.39
N VAL A 139 2.08 6.50 -13.34
CA VAL A 139 1.00 5.55 -13.60
C VAL A 139 0.93 5.08 -15.05
N GLU A 140 1.83 5.56 -15.91
CA GLU A 140 1.86 5.24 -17.35
C GLU A 140 2.00 3.73 -17.60
N GLU A 141 2.78 3.03 -16.77
CA GLU A 141 2.99 1.58 -16.85
C GLU A 141 1.71 0.76 -16.62
N LEU A 142 0.65 1.38 -16.09
CA LEU A 142 -0.64 0.71 -15.85
C LEU A 142 -1.54 0.68 -17.09
N ILE A 143 -1.23 1.47 -18.14
CA ILE A 143 -2.06 1.58 -19.34
C ILE A 143 -2.11 0.26 -20.12
N GLU A 144 -0.96 -0.39 -20.34
CA GLU A 144 -0.92 -1.64 -21.11
C GLU A 144 -1.67 -2.79 -20.41
N PRO A 145 -1.45 -3.07 -19.10
CA PRO A 145 -2.25 -4.05 -18.37
C PRO A 145 -3.75 -3.72 -18.34
N TRP A 146 -4.09 -2.43 -18.25
CA TRP A 146 -5.48 -1.96 -18.32
C TRP A 146 -6.14 -2.28 -19.67
N GLU A 147 -5.49 -1.94 -20.78
CA GLU A 147 -6.00 -2.24 -22.12
C GLU A 147 -6.11 -3.74 -22.39
N ALA A 148 -5.23 -4.53 -21.79
CA ALA A 148 -5.26 -5.99 -21.86
C ALA A 148 -6.35 -6.64 -20.99
N GLY A 149 -6.94 -5.89 -20.05
CA GLY A 149 -7.86 -6.43 -19.04
C GLY A 149 -7.19 -7.46 -18.13
N ASP A 150 -5.91 -7.25 -17.78
CA ASP A 150 -5.14 -8.20 -16.98
C ASP A 150 -5.53 -8.11 -15.49
N ILE A 151 -6.63 -8.79 -15.15
CA ILE A 151 -7.13 -8.83 -13.77
C ILE A 151 -6.11 -9.41 -12.78
N GLN A 152 -5.26 -10.34 -13.23
CA GLN A 152 -4.26 -10.95 -12.33
C GLN A 152 -3.16 -9.95 -11.97
N PHE A 153 -2.74 -9.14 -12.94
CA PHE A 153 -1.85 -8.02 -12.68
C PHE A 153 -2.44 -7.06 -11.64
N PHE A 154 -3.70 -6.63 -11.81
CA PHE A 154 -4.33 -5.69 -10.87
C PHE A 154 -4.58 -6.31 -9.49
N ILE A 155 -4.93 -7.59 -9.39
CA ILE A 155 -5.05 -8.28 -8.09
C ILE A 155 -3.68 -8.30 -7.37
N LYS A 156 -2.59 -8.66 -8.07
CA LYS A 156 -1.25 -8.67 -7.49
C LYS A 156 -0.84 -7.28 -7.00
N LEU A 157 -1.03 -6.27 -7.85
CA LEU A 157 -0.69 -4.88 -7.53
C LEU A 157 -1.53 -4.35 -6.35
N TYR A 158 -2.83 -4.62 -6.35
CA TYR A 158 -3.74 -4.28 -5.25
C TYR A 158 -3.28 -4.88 -3.92
N LEU A 159 -2.98 -6.18 -3.89
CA LEU A 159 -2.53 -6.83 -2.66
C LEU A 159 -1.20 -6.25 -2.16
N GLY A 160 -0.28 -5.91 -3.06
CA GLY A 160 0.96 -5.21 -2.71
C GLY A 160 0.68 -3.83 -2.08
N MET A 161 -0.14 -3.01 -2.73
CA MET A 161 -0.43 -1.65 -2.29
C MET A 161 -1.23 -1.59 -0.99
N GLN A 162 -2.26 -2.42 -0.85
CA GLN A 162 -3.03 -2.51 0.40
C GLN A 162 -2.16 -3.03 1.56
N SER A 163 -1.26 -3.98 1.30
CA SER A 163 -0.31 -4.43 2.32
C SER A 163 0.63 -3.32 2.77
N ILE A 164 1.09 -2.45 1.85
CA ILE A 164 1.87 -1.26 2.21
C ILE A 164 1.03 -0.35 3.10
N GLN A 165 -0.20 -0.03 2.69
CA GLN A 165 -1.06 0.87 3.44
C GLN A 165 -1.28 0.37 4.88
N PHE A 166 -1.72 -0.88 5.06
CA PHE A 166 -1.92 -1.45 6.38
C PHE A 166 -0.62 -1.52 7.20
N ALA A 167 0.52 -1.81 6.56
CA ALA A 167 1.80 -1.83 7.25
C ALA A 167 2.23 -0.44 7.73
N MET A 168 1.98 0.60 6.94
CA MET A 168 2.26 1.99 7.31
C MET A 168 1.31 2.48 8.41
N GLU A 169 0.03 2.13 8.35
CA GLU A 169 -0.94 2.43 9.42
C GLU A 169 -0.51 1.83 10.75
N GLN A 170 -0.14 0.55 10.77
CA GLN A 170 0.33 -0.11 11.99
C GLN A 170 1.65 0.47 12.48
N LEU A 171 2.57 0.81 11.57
CA LEU A 171 3.79 1.52 11.94
C LEU A 171 3.44 2.84 12.64
N LEU A 172 2.56 3.63 12.05
CA LEU A 172 2.17 4.94 12.55
C LEU A 172 1.44 4.88 13.90
N TYR A 173 0.42 4.03 14.03
CA TYR A 173 -0.50 4.08 15.16
C TYR A 173 -0.18 3.06 16.26
N ASP A 174 0.42 1.91 15.93
CA ASP A 174 0.66 0.85 16.91
C ASP A 174 2.11 0.82 17.40
N ILE A 175 3.07 1.24 16.55
CA ILE A 175 4.50 1.09 16.83
C ILE A 175 5.12 2.41 17.28
N LEU A 176 5.07 3.45 16.44
CA LEU A 176 5.76 4.72 16.68
C LEU A 176 5.41 5.39 18.02
N PRO A 177 4.14 5.41 18.50
CA PRO A 177 3.78 6.03 19.77
C PRO A 177 4.48 5.40 20.99
N HIS A 178 5.05 4.20 20.84
CA HIS A 178 5.69 3.45 21.91
C HIS A 178 7.18 3.19 21.67
N ARG A 179 7.73 3.68 20.55
CA ARG A 179 9.08 3.36 20.06
C ARG A 179 9.79 4.58 19.50
N ALA A 180 9.99 5.58 20.36
CA ALA A 180 10.75 6.79 20.03
C ALA A 180 12.20 6.52 19.57
N ASP A 181 12.75 5.35 19.93
CA ASP A 181 14.05 4.89 19.45
C ASP A 181 14.10 4.64 17.93
N LEU A 182 12.95 4.58 17.25
CA LEU A 182 12.86 4.37 15.80
C LEU A 182 12.74 5.67 15.01
N TYR A 183 12.62 6.83 15.66
CA TYR A 183 12.36 8.08 14.93
C TYR A 183 13.52 8.50 14.03
N ASP A 184 14.76 8.23 14.44
CA ASP A 184 15.95 8.46 13.61
C ASP A 184 15.95 7.61 12.33
N ASP A 185 15.26 6.47 12.35
CA ASP A 185 15.19 5.53 11.23
C ASP A 185 14.06 5.82 10.24
N LEU A 186 13.21 6.83 10.48
CA LEU A 186 12.13 7.26 9.59
C LEU A 186 12.67 8.07 8.38
N THR A 187 13.77 7.61 7.80
CA THR A 187 14.38 8.21 6.61
C THR A 187 13.67 7.75 5.34
N THR A 188 13.72 8.57 4.28
CA THR A 188 13.17 8.21 2.97
C THR A 188 13.69 6.86 2.48
N ASP A 189 15.00 6.60 2.61
CA ASP A 189 15.62 5.34 2.18
C ASP A 189 15.04 4.12 2.92
N ASN A 190 14.89 4.22 4.25
CA ASN A 190 14.30 3.13 5.04
C ASN A 190 12.81 2.94 4.71
N ILE A 191 12.05 4.01 4.48
CA ILE A 191 10.63 3.85 4.13
C ILE A 191 10.47 3.21 2.74
N LEU A 192 11.28 3.61 1.76
CA LEU A 192 11.27 3.02 0.42
C LEU A 192 11.70 1.54 0.44
N GLU A 193 12.79 1.20 1.15
CA GLU A 193 13.21 -0.19 1.31
C GLU A 193 12.13 -1.02 2.02
N PHE A 194 11.45 -0.44 3.01
CA PHE A 194 10.36 -1.11 3.70
C PHE A 194 9.18 -1.40 2.77
N ARG A 195 8.77 -0.42 1.94
CA ARG A 195 7.73 -0.61 0.92
C ARG A 195 8.08 -1.73 -0.05
N GLN A 196 9.31 -1.71 -0.58
CA GLN A 196 9.78 -2.74 -1.50
C GLN A 196 9.75 -4.11 -0.83
N PHE A 197 10.19 -4.21 0.43
CA PHE A 197 10.13 -5.46 1.18
C PHE A 197 8.69 -5.99 1.32
N VAL A 198 7.72 -5.11 1.61
CA VAL A 198 6.31 -5.51 1.74
C VAL A 198 5.76 -6.01 0.40
N VAL A 199 6.03 -5.32 -0.70
CA VAL A 199 5.61 -5.75 -2.05
C VAL A 199 6.24 -7.09 -2.43
N ASP A 200 7.56 -7.23 -2.24
CA ASP A 200 8.29 -8.46 -2.49
C ASP A 200 7.76 -9.63 -1.66
N PHE A 201 7.37 -9.36 -0.41
CA PHE A 201 6.76 -10.36 0.45
C PHE A 201 5.42 -10.81 -0.11
N SER A 202 4.54 -9.86 -0.46
CA SER A 202 3.22 -10.13 -1.03
C SER A 202 3.33 -10.94 -2.32
N ASP A 203 4.20 -10.54 -3.25
CA ASP A 203 4.40 -11.25 -4.52
C ASP A 203 4.94 -12.67 -4.31
N LYS A 204 5.93 -12.86 -3.42
CA LYS A 204 6.42 -14.20 -3.05
C LYS A 204 5.33 -15.10 -2.47
N LYS A 205 4.40 -14.55 -1.69
CA LYS A 205 3.28 -15.33 -1.15
C LYS A 205 2.28 -15.74 -2.23
N LEU A 206 2.16 -14.95 -3.29
CA LEU A 206 1.31 -15.24 -4.44
C LEU A 206 1.95 -16.25 -5.40
N ASP A 207 3.28 -16.24 -5.54
CA ASP A 207 4.02 -17.15 -6.43
C ASP A 207 4.27 -18.55 -5.84
N VAL A 208 4.15 -18.72 -4.52
CA VAL A 208 4.26 -20.02 -3.83
C VAL A 208 2.97 -20.85 -3.96
N VAL A 209 2.00 -20.36 -4.75
CA VAL A 209 0.68 -20.95 -5.01
C VAL A 209 0.56 -21.37 -6.48
#